data_AF-A0A1L9RYZ6-F1
#
_entry.id   AF-A0A1L9RYZ6-F1
#
_cell.length_a   1.000
_cell.length_b   1.000
_cell.length_c   1.000
_cell.angle_alpha   90.00
_cell.angle_beta   90.00
_cell.angle_gamma   90.00
#
_symmetry.space_group_name_H-M   'P 1'
#
loop_
_entity.id
_entity.type
_entity.pdbx_description
1 polymer ?
#
loop_
_entity_poly.entity_id
_entity_poly.type
_entity_poly.pdbx_seq_one_letter_code
_entity_poly.pdbx_strand_id
1 'polypeptide(L)'
;MWFRRRPERRDNHESRTFDDWRAVMRCTTSVRSPGFLNPFLSGFTLIEKVMLIGSAQSACLQNDDDSRWLEAQFEQAGQSRLTQVVRYYAYRIRENRGEAKWSQSRIELETCLHWAAQREIYIQEEVSALRKSCELNTDNCETEASRLKTLEDELTSLNETYYKSTRQLWRVEAGIPTGPLKNGFPCLESRPQLVSL
;
A
#
# COMPACT_ATOMS: atom_id res chain seq x y z
N MET A 1 21.29 7.27 -56.60
CA MET A 1 20.70 7.35 -55.25
C MET A 1 19.25 6.90 -55.32
N TRP A 2 18.93 5.71 -54.81
CA TRP A 2 17.56 5.20 -54.77
C TRP A 2 17.01 5.35 -53.35
N PHE A 3 16.03 6.24 -53.19
CA PHE A 3 15.25 6.33 -51.95
C PHE A 3 14.39 5.07 -51.81
N ARG A 4 14.76 4.15 -50.91
CA ARG A 4 13.84 3.11 -50.43
C ARG A 4 12.74 3.80 -49.63
N ARG A 5 11.57 4.00 -50.23
CA ARG A 5 10.34 4.26 -49.46
C ARG A 5 10.11 3.05 -48.54
N ARG A 6 10.03 3.28 -47.24
CA ARG A 6 9.52 2.27 -46.30
C ARG A 6 8.07 1.97 -46.70
N PRO A 7 7.65 0.69 -46.75
CA PRO A 7 6.25 0.39 -46.94
C PRO A 7 5.49 0.81 -45.68
N GLU A 8 4.52 1.70 -45.84
CA GLU A 8 3.44 1.88 -44.88
C GLU A 8 2.74 0.53 -44.70
N ARG A 9 2.91 -0.07 -43.51
CA ARG A 9 2.09 -1.21 -43.11
C ARG A 9 0.66 -0.69 -42.93
N ARG A 10 -0.21 -0.99 -43.89
CA ARG A 10 -1.65 -1.02 -43.63
C ARG A 10 -1.90 -2.20 -42.71
N ASP A 11 -2.23 -1.92 -41.45
CA ASP A 11 -2.67 -2.92 -40.50
C ASP A 11 -4.05 -3.44 -40.97
N ASN A 12 -4.07 -4.62 -41.57
CA ASN A 12 -5.31 -5.37 -41.79
C ASN A 12 -5.81 -5.84 -40.42
N HIS A 13 -6.72 -5.06 -39.81
CA HIS A 13 -7.29 -5.35 -38.49
C HIS A 13 -8.25 -6.56 -38.46
N GLU A 14 -8.60 -7.13 -39.62
CA GLU A 14 -9.70 -8.09 -39.78
C GLU A 14 -9.32 -9.57 -39.55
N SER A 15 -8.08 -9.90 -39.19
CA SER A 15 -7.67 -11.32 -39.02
C SER A 15 -6.70 -11.59 -37.86
N ARG A 16 -6.70 -10.75 -36.82
CA ARG A 16 -5.90 -11.02 -35.62
C ARG A 16 -6.62 -12.00 -34.72
N THR A 17 -5.95 -13.09 -34.35
CA THR A 17 -6.45 -14.09 -33.40
C THR A 17 -6.48 -13.53 -31.98
N PHE A 18 -7.11 -14.26 -31.05
CA PHE A 18 -7.10 -13.90 -29.63
C PHE A 18 -5.66 -13.78 -29.07
N ASP A 19 -4.77 -14.71 -29.44
CA ASP A 19 -3.38 -14.69 -28.95
C ASP A 19 -2.57 -13.53 -29.55
N ASP A 20 -2.85 -13.14 -30.80
CA ASP A 20 -2.26 -11.94 -31.40
C ASP A 20 -2.65 -10.69 -30.62
N TRP A 21 -3.94 -10.56 -30.29
CA TRP A 21 -4.42 -9.44 -29.49
C TRP A 21 -3.86 -9.47 -28.07
N ARG A 22 -3.73 -10.66 -27.46
CA ARG A 22 -3.12 -10.81 -26.14
C ARG A 22 -1.66 -10.38 -26.14
N ALA A 23 -0.90 -10.67 -27.20
CA ALA A 23 0.48 -10.21 -27.34
C ALA A 23 0.54 -8.68 -27.50
N VAL A 24 -0.33 -8.11 -28.34
CA VAL A 24 -0.44 -6.65 -28.50
C VAL A 24 -0.78 -5.97 -27.17
N MET A 25 -1.73 -6.52 -26.41
CA MET A 25 -2.16 -5.97 -25.12
C MET A 25 -1.03 -5.94 -24.09
N ARG A 26 -0.17 -6.96 -24.05
CA ARG A 26 1.00 -6.98 -23.14
C ARG A 26 2.02 -5.90 -23.47
N CYS A 27 2.16 -5.56 -24.75
CA CYS A 27 3.13 -4.56 -25.22
C CYS A 27 2.54 -3.16 -25.32
N THR A 28 1.23 -3.00 -25.09
CA THR A 28 0.57 -1.71 -25.15
C THR A 28 1.01 -0.87 -23.96
N THR A 29 1.31 0.41 -24.21
CA THR A 29 1.71 1.37 -23.17
C THR A 29 0.63 2.40 -22.84
N SER A 30 -0.43 2.50 -23.65
CA SER A 30 -1.55 3.41 -23.42
C SER A 30 -2.87 2.86 -23.96
N VAL A 31 -3.94 2.99 -23.17
CA VAL A 31 -5.32 2.63 -23.57
C VAL A 31 -5.89 3.54 -24.65
N ARG A 32 -5.33 4.75 -24.79
CA ARG A 32 -5.75 5.73 -25.79
C ARG A 32 -5.07 5.49 -27.14
N SER A 33 -4.26 4.44 -27.24
CA SER A 33 -3.59 4.08 -28.48
C SER A 33 -4.61 3.66 -29.54
N PRO A 34 -4.41 4.07 -30.81
CA PRO A 34 -5.28 3.66 -31.90
C PRO A 34 -5.37 2.14 -31.98
N GLY A 35 -6.59 1.62 -31.97
CA GLY A 35 -6.86 0.19 -32.07
C GLY A 35 -6.90 -0.58 -30.75
N PHE A 36 -6.69 0.08 -29.60
CA PHE A 36 -6.84 -0.56 -28.28
C PHE A 36 -8.26 -1.12 -28.07
N LEU A 37 -9.29 -0.40 -28.53
CA LEU A 37 -10.68 -0.81 -28.35
C LEU A 37 -11.13 -1.92 -29.31
N ASN A 38 -10.41 -2.12 -30.42
CA ASN A 38 -10.80 -3.03 -31.50
C ASN A 38 -11.12 -4.46 -31.03
N PRO A 39 -10.31 -5.13 -30.19
CA PRO A 39 -10.65 -6.47 -29.73
C PRO A 39 -11.84 -6.53 -28.77
N PHE A 40 -12.23 -5.41 -28.17
CA PHE A 40 -13.42 -5.37 -27.32
C PHE A 40 -14.70 -5.19 -28.14
N LEU A 41 -14.57 -4.67 -29.35
CA LEU A 41 -15.65 -4.53 -30.35
C LEU A 41 -15.78 -5.76 -31.26
N SER A 42 -14.81 -6.68 -31.24
CA SER A 42 -14.86 -7.93 -32.00
C SER A 42 -15.78 -8.98 -31.36
N GLY A 43 -16.01 -10.08 -32.08
CA GLY A 43 -16.83 -11.22 -31.66
C GLY A 43 -16.26 -12.08 -30.53
N PHE A 44 -15.22 -11.64 -29.82
CA PHE A 44 -14.68 -12.38 -28.67
C PHE A 44 -15.70 -12.54 -27.56
N THR A 45 -15.61 -13.65 -26.84
CA THR A 45 -16.39 -13.92 -25.64
C THR A 45 -16.03 -12.95 -24.52
N LEU A 46 -16.94 -12.82 -23.54
CA LEU A 46 -16.67 -12.00 -22.36
C LEU A 46 -15.38 -12.44 -21.64
N ILE A 47 -15.16 -13.75 -21.52
CA ILE A 47 -13.98 -14.30 -20.83
C ILE A 47 -12.69 -13.88 -21.56
N GLU A 48 -12.66 -13.98 -22.89
CA GLU A 48 -11.53 -13.53 -23.71
C GLU A 48 -11.30 -12.02 -23.53
N LYS A 49 -12.35 -11.20 -23.59
CA LYS A 49 -12.23 -9.75 -23.36
C LYS A 49 -11.69 -9.44 -21.95
N VAL A 50 -12.15 -10.14 -20.92
CA VAL A 50 -11.60 -10.02 -19.55
C VAL A 50 -10.12 -10.40 -19.52
N MET A 51 -9.73 -11.48 -20.20
CA MET A 51 -8.32 -11.89 -20.29
C MET A 51 -7.44 -10.86 -21.02
N LEU A 52 -7.98 -10.17 -22.03
CA LEU A 52 -7.27 -9.09 -22.71
C LEU A 52 -7.08 -7.86 -21.81
N ILE A 53 -8.12 -7.45 -21.06
CA ILE A 53 -7.99 -6.39 -20.03
C ILE A 53 -6.92 -6.79 -19.01
N GLY A 54 -6.96 -8.04 -18.55
CA GLY A 54 -5.96 -8.61 -17.64
C GLY A 54 -4.53 -8.53 -18.19
N SER A 55 -4.37 -8.75 -19.50
CA SER A 55 -3.06 -8.71 -20.17
C SER A 55 -2.55 -7.28 -20.39
N ALA A 56 -3.45 -6.29 -20.47
CA ALA A 56 -3.12 -4.88 -20.61
C ALA A 56 -2.96 -4.14 -19.27
N GLN A 57 -3.07 -4.83 -18.12
CA GLN A 57 -3.16 -4.26 -16.77
C GLN A 57 -2.13 -3.16 -16.47
N SER A 58 -0.89 -3.31 -16.96
CA SER A 58 0.17 -2.32 -16.75
C SER A 58 -0.12 -0.97 -17.42
N ALA A 59 -0.82 -0.97 -18.55
CA ALA A 59 -1.14 0.21 -19.35
C ALA A 59 -2.51 0.81 -19.04
N CYS A 60 -3.48 -0.02 -18.63
CA CYS A 60 -4.88 0.39 -18.55
C CYS A 60 -5.43 0.68 -17.16
N LEU A 61 -4.76 0.20 -16.12
CA LEU A 61 -5.36 0.14 -14.78
C LEU A 61 -4.43 0.67 -13.68
N GLN A 62 -3.20 1.08 -14.02
CA GLN A 62 -2.28 1.75 -13.08
C GLN A 62 -2.55 3.25 -12.94
N ASN A 63 -3.05 3.90 -14.00
CA ASN A 63 -3.38 5.32 -14.02
C ASN A 63 -4.90 5.52 -13.87
N ASP A 64 -5.32 6.38 -12.92
CA ASP A 64 -6.73 6.65 -12.64
C ASP A 64 -7.43 7.25 -13.87
N ASP A 65 -6.78 8.19 -14.55
CA ASP A 65 -7.33 8.85 -15.74
C ASP A 65 -7.55 7.88 -16.91
N ASP A 66 -6.67 6.90 -17.08
CA ASP A 66 -6.79 5.89 -18.14
C ASP A 66 -7.85 4.85 -17.79
N SER A 67 -7.96 4.47 -16.52
CA SER A 67 -9.02 3.56 -16.06
C SER A 67 -10.42 4.19 -16.19
N ARG A 68 -10.57 5.47 -15.83
CA ARG A 68 -11.83 6.22 -15.99
C ARG A 68 -12.17 6.47 -17.45
N TRP A 69 -11.16 6.76 -18.28
CA TRP A 69 -11.38 6.90 -19.72
C TRP A 69 -11.89 5.58 -20.32
N LEU A 70 -11.24 4.45 -19.99
CA LEU A 70 -11.64 3.14 -20.49
C LEU A 70 -13.03 2.73 -20.00
N GLU A 71 -13.35 3.04 -18.74
CA GLU A 71 -14.69 2.88 -18.17
C GLU A 71 -15.74 3.63 -19.00
N ALA A 72 -15.50 4.92 -19.28
CA ALA A 72 -16.41 5.73 -20.08
C ALA A 72 -16.60 5.18 -21.51
N GLN A 73 -15.54 4.64 -22.13
CA GLN A 73 -15.64 4.03 -23.46
C GLN A 73 -16.51 2.76 -23.44
N PHE A 74 -16.35 1.89 -22.44
CA PHE A 74 -17.19 0.70 -22.31
C PHE A 74 -18.63 1.03 -21.92
N GLU A 75 -18.85 2.05 -21.10
CA GLU A 75 -20.18 2.51 -20.73
C GLU A 75 -20.93 3.08 -21.94
N GLN A 76 -20.27 3.94 -22.73
CA GLN A 76 -20.82 4.47 -23.99
C GLN A 76 -21.14 3.37 -25.01
N ALA A 77 -20.34 2.30 -25.04
CA ALA A 77 -20.57 1.13 -25.89
C ALA A 77 -21.62 0.15 -25.32
N GLY A 78 -22.26 0.45 -24.19
CA GLY A 78 -23.24 -0.43 -23.54
C GLY A 78 -22.64 -1.69 -22.91
N GLN A 79 -21.31 -1.76 -22.75
CA GLN A 79 -20.58 -2.91 -22.22
C GLN A 79 -20.47 -2.84 -20.69
N SER A 80 -21.62 -2.89 -20.01
CA SER A 80 -21.72 -2.75 -18.54
C SER A 80 -20.88 -3.78 -17.76
N ARG A 81 -20.80 -5.02 -18.25
CA ARG A 81 -19.97 -6.08 -17.64
C ARG A 81 -18.47 -5.77 -17.72
N LEU A 82 -18.00 -5.26 -18.87
CA LEU A 82 -16.58 -4.88 -19.01
C LEU A 82 -16.25 -3.65 -18.17
N THR A 83 -17.20 -2.71 -18.06
CA THR A 83 -17.11 -1.55 -17.17
C THR A 83 -16.87 -1.99 -15.72
N GLN A 84 -17.64 -2.96 -15.22
CA GLN A 84 -17.45 -3.52 -13.88
C GLN A 84 -16.09 -4.22 -13.71
N VAL A 85 -15.62 -4.93 -14.74
CA VAL A 85 -14.30 -5.60 -14.71
C VAL A 85 -13.16 -4.59 -14.63
N VAL A 86 -13.23 -3.48 -15.37
CA VAL A 86 -12.26 -2.38 -15.30
C VAL A 86 -12.22 -1.79 -13.89
N ARG A 87 -13.40 -1.48 -13.32
CA ARG A 87 -13.51 -0.99 -11.93
C ARG A 87 -12.89 -1.96 -10.92
N TYR A 88 -13.18 -3.25 -11.04
CA TYR A 88 -12.64 -4.29 -10.15
C TYR A 88 -11.12 -4.39 -10.22
N TYR A 89 -10.53 -4.45 -11.42
CA TYR A 89 -9.07 -4.53 -11.53
C TYR A 89 -8.38 -3.24 -11.11
N ALA A 90 -8.98 -2.07 -11.41
CA ALA A 90 -8.46 -0.79 -10.94
C ALA A 90 -8.45 -0.73 -9.40
N TYR A 91 -9.52 -1.17 -8.75
CA TYR A 91 -9.59 -1.32 -7.28
C TYR A 91 -8.48 -2.24 -6.77
N ARG A 92 -8.38 -3.46 -7.29
CA ARG A 92 -7.39 -4.46 -6.84
C ARG A 92 -5.93 -3.97 -6.97
N ILE A 93 -5.61 -3.25 -8.04
CA ILE A 93 -4.26 -2.71 -8.26
C ILE A 93 -3.96 -1.57 -7.28
N ARG A 94 -4.97 -0.76 -6.92
CA ARG A 94 -4.85 0.35 -5.95
C ARG A 94 -4.70 -0.18 -4.51
N GLU A 95 -5.55 -1.11 -4.11
CA GLU A 95 -5.52 -1.81 -2.81
C GLU A 95 -4.12 -2.41 -2.55
N ASN A 96 -3.48 -2.97 -3.59
CA ASN A 96 -2.17 -3.59 -3.48
C ASN A 96 -0.96 -2.64 -3.38
N ARG A 97 -1.06 -1.33 -3.69
CA ARG A 97 0.14 -0.45 -3.74
C ARG A 97 0.25 0.56 -2.60
N GLY A 98 -0.87 1.18 -2.21
CA GLY A 98 -0.87 2.24 -1.20
C GLY A 98 -1.37 1.78 0.16
N GLU A 99 -2.46 1.01 0.15
CA GLU A 99 -3.20 0.64 1.36
C GLU A 99 -2.45 -0.38 2.20
N ALA A 100 -2.01 -1.48 1.59
CA ALA A 100 -1.24 -2.52 2.28
C ALA A 100 0.07 -1.98 2.89
N LYS A 101 0.77 -1.12 2.15
CA LYS A 101 2.02 -0.51 2.62
C LYS A 101 1.78 0.48 3.75
N TRP A 102 0.74 1.30 3.63
CA TRP A 102 0.33 2.23 4.68
C TRP A 102 -0.07 1.48 5.97
N SER A 103 -0.91 0.44 5.86
CA SER A 103 -1.35 -0.35 7.01
C SER A 103 -0.18 -1.07 7.68
N GLN A 104 0.75 -1.63 6.89
CA GLN A 104 1.95 -2.25 7.42
C GLN A 104 2.80 -1.25 8.20
N SER A 105 3.10 -0.08 7.62
CA SER A 105 3.88 0.96 8.30
C SER A 105 3.22 1.43 9.60
N ARG A 106 1.88 1.51 9.63
CA ARG A 106 1.14 1.86 10.85
C ARG A 106 1.27 0.76 11.92
N ILE A 107 1.05 -0.50 11.56
CA ILE A 107 1.15 -1.65 12.49
C ILE A 107 2.57 -1.75 13.06
N GLU A 108 3.59 -1.57 12.24
CA GLU A 108 5.00 -1.58 12.69
C GLU A 108 5.25 -0.48 13.73
N LEU A 109 4.77 0.74 13.49
CA LEU A 109 4.91 1.86 14.42
C LEU A 109 4.12 1.64 15.71
N GLU A 110 2.87 1.17 15.64
CA GLU A 110 2.07 0.82 16.82
C GLU A 110 2.73 -0.29 17.66
N THR A 111 3.36 -1.27 17.00
CA THR A 111 4.11 -2.34 17.66
C THR A 111 5.35 -1.78 18.37
N CYS A 112 6.10 -0.89 17.72
CA CYS A 112 7.24 -0.21 18.34
C CYS A 112 6.81 0.63 19.56
N LEU A 113 5.69 1.33 19.48
CA LEU A 113 5.16 2.13 20.59
C LEU A 113 4.71 1.25 21.76
N HIS A 114 4.01 0.15 21.49
CA HIS A 114 3.64 -0.82 22.53
C HIS A 114 4.87 -1.43 23.20
N TRP A 115 5.86 -1.84 22.42
CA TRP A 115 7.10 -2.38 22.95
C TRP A 115 7.83 -1.36 23.83
N ALA A 116 7.92 -0.10 23.40
CA ALA A 116 8.50 0.97 24.20
C ALA A 116 7.73 1.17 25.52
N ALA A 117 6.40 1.26 25.49
CA ALA A 117 5.60 1.41 26.71
C ALA A 117 5.79 0.23 27.69
N GLN A 118 5.80 -1.01 27.19
CA GLN A 118 6.05 -2.19 28.01
C GLN A 118 7.46 -2.21 28.60
N ARG A 119 8.46 -1.80 27.81
CA ARG A 119 9.85 -1.77 28.25
C ARG A 119 10.08 -0.68 29.30
N GLU A 120 9.40 0.46 29.19
CA GLU A 120 9.43 1.50 30.20
C GLU A 120 8.91 1.00 31.55
N ILE A 121 7.74 0.32 31.56
CA ILE A 121 7.17 -0.27 32.78
C ILE A 121 8.16 -1.26 33.40
N TYR A 122 8.74 -2.15 32.59
CA TYR A 122 9.74 -3.10 33.07
C TYR A 122 10.94 -2.40 33.71
N ILE A 123 11.49 -1.36 33.07
CA ILE A 123 12.63 -0.60 33.62
C ILE A 123 12.25 0.07 34.94
N GLN A 124 11.07 0.65 35.05
CA GLN A 124 10.60 1.27 36.29
C GLN A 124 10.47 0.25 37.44
N GLU A 125 9.95 -0.94 37.15
CA GLU A 125 9.87 -2.06 38.10
C GLU A 125 11.27 -2.52 38.55
N GLU A 126 12.21 -2.66 37.62
CA GLU A 126 13.59 -3.07 37.89
C GLU A 126 14.34 -2.02 38.74
N VAL A 127 14.18 -0.73 38.43
CA VAL A 127 14.74 0.37 39.22
C VAL A 127 14.18 0.37 40.64
N SER A 128 12.87 0.14 40.79
CA SER A 128 12.21 0.04 42.11
C SER A 128 12.74 -1.15 42.91
N ALA A 129 12.92 -2.31 42.27
CA ALA A 129 13.49 -3.49 42.88
C ALA A 129 14.95 -3.29 43.32
N LEU A 130 15.78 -2.67 42.46
CA LEU A 130 17.17 -2.34 42.76
C LEU A 130 17.28 -1.36 43.93
N ARG A 131 16.45 -0.31 43.97
CA ARG A 131 16.44 0.64 45.10
C ARG A 131 16.11 -0.04 46.43
N LYS A 132 15.10 -0.93 46.44
CA LYS A 132 14.77 -1.73 47.63
C LYS A 132 15.87 -2.70 48.03
N SER A 133 16.58 -3.28 47.06
CA SER A 133 17.74 -4.15 47.31
C SER A 133 18.87 -3.38 47.99
N CYS A 134 19.22 -2.19 47.46
CA CYS A 134 20.22 -1.29 48.06
C CYS A 134 19.88 -0.92 49.51
N GLU A 135 18.60 -0.64 49.79
CA GLU A 135 18.13 -0.27 51.14
C GLU A 135 18.29 -1.41 52.15
N LEU A 136 18.18 -2.67 51.69
CA LEU A 136 18.28 -3.86 52.53
C LEU A 136 19.71 -4.40 52.67
N ASN A 137 20.58 -4.20 51.67
CA ASN A 137 21.94 -4.73 51.63
C ASN A 137 22.95 -3.67 51.13
N THR A 138 23.77 -3.13 52.02
CA THR A 138 24.76 -2.08 51.70
C THR A 138 26.00 -2.58 50.95
N ASP A 139 26.25 -3.89 50.92
CA ASP A 139 27.53 -4.46 50.46
C ASP A 139 27.70 -4.48 48.92
N ASN A 140 26.62 -4.29 48.15
CA ASN A 140 26.64 -4.34 46.67
C ASN A 140 26.36 -2.97 45.98
N CYS A 141 26.54 -1.87 46.70
CA CYS A 141 26.12 -0.54 46.25
C CYS A 141 26.77 -0.09 44.91
N GLU A 142 28.03 -0.42 44.64
CA GLU A 142 28.72 0.01 43.40
C GLU A 142 28.22 -0.72 42.14
N THR A 143 27.93 -2.02 42.25
CA THR A 143 27.38 -2.82 41.14
C THR A 143 25.92 -2.46 40.85
N GLU A 144 25.14 -2.15 41.89
CA GLU A 144 23.76 -1.67 41.74
C GLU A 144 23.70 -0.24 41.16
N ALA A 145 24.62 0.66 41.54
CA ALA A 145 24.73 1.99 40.94
C ALA A 145 25.06 1.95 39.44
N SER A 146 25.92 1.02 39.03
CA SER A 146 26.27 0.83 37.61
C SER A 146 25.09 0.30 36.79
N ARG A 147 24.27 -0.60 37.37
CA ARG A 147 23.03 -1.09 36.76
C ARG A 147 21.97 0.00 36.65
N LEU A 148 21.78 0.80 37.70
CA LEU A 148 20.84 1.94 37.67
C LEU A 148 21.18 2.90 36.54
N LYS A 149 22.46 3.26 36.38
CA LYS A 149 22.91 4.12 35.29
C LYS A 149 22.59 3.52 33.92
N THR A 150 22.78 2.21 33.75
CA THR A 150 22.47 1.51 32.48
C THR A 150 20.98 1.57 32.16
N LEU A 151 20.13 1.39 33.18
CA LEU A 151 18.68 1.49 33.05
C LEU A 151 18.22 2.92 32.74
N GLU A 152 18.85 3.94 33.32
CA GLU A 152 18.57 5.36 33.02
C GLU A 152 18.98 5.74 31.59
N ASP A 153 20.14 5.27 31.12
CA ASP A 153 20.59 5.45 29.73
C ASP A 153 19.62 4.75 28.76
N GLU A 154 19.15 3.55 29.10
CA GLU A 154 18.15 2.81 28.33
C GLU A 154 16.82 3.57 28.26
N LEU A 155 16.34 4.11 29.38
CA LEU A 155 15.10 4.89 29.47
C LEU A 155 15.17 6.13 28.57
N THR A 156 16.32 6.80 28.55
CA THR A 156 16.56 7.98 27.69
C THR A 156 16.46 7.62 26.21
N SER A 157 17.12 6.53 25.80
CA SER A 157 17.07 5.99 24.43
C SER A 157 15.66 5.55 24.03
N LEU A 158 14.93 4.94 24.97
CA LEU A 158 13.55 4.50 24.78
C LEU A 158 12.63 5.69 24.51
N ASN A 159 12.82 6.78 25.26
CA ASN A 159 12.04 8.01 25.13
C ASN A 159 12.27 8.67 23.76
N GLU A 160 13.52 8.74 23.30
CA GLU A 160 13.84 9.21 21.94
C GLU A 160 13.14 8.36 20.87
N THR A 161 13.17 7.04 21.04
CA THR A 161 12.51 6.09 20.12
C THR A 161 11.00 6.29 20.12
N TYR A 162 10.40 6.47 21.30
CA TYR A 162 8.98 6.74 21.47
C TYR A 162 8.56 8.04 20.76
N TYR A 163 9.27 9.14 21.00
CA TYR A 163 8.98 10.42 20.34
C TYR A 163 9.12 10.35 18.82
N LYS A 164 10.15 9.66 18.33
CA LYS A 164 10.38 9.49 16.89
C LYS A 164 9.26 8.67 16.26
N SER A 165 8.90 7.53 16.86
CA SER A 165 7.83 6.65 16.37
C SER A 165 6.47 7.34 16.41
N THR A 166 6.17 8.10 17.46
CA THR A 166 4.92 8.89 17.58
C THR A 166 4.80 9.92 16.46
N ARG A 167 5.88 10.68 16.19
CA ARG A 167 5.88 11.64 15.07
C ARG A 167 5.75 10.97 13.71
N GLN A 168 6.35 9.79 13.55
CA GLN A 168 6.21 9.00 12.32
C GLN A 168 4.78 8.48 12.17
N LEU A 169 4.14 8.04 13.26
CA LEU A 169 2.76 7.59 13.26
C LEU A 169 1.82 8.70 12.81
N TRP A 170 1.95 9.91 13.36
CA TRP A 170 1.17 11.07 12.92
C TRP A 170 1.33 11.38 11.43
N ARG A 171 2.54 11.23 10.88
CA ARG A 171 2.79 11.42 9.44
C ARG A 171 2.13 10.34 8.60
N VAL A 172 2.18 9.08 9.07
CA VAL A 172 1.51 7.96 8.41
C VAL A 172 -0.01 8.19 8.43
N GLU A 173 -0.59 8.54 9.58
CA GLU A 173 -2.03 8.83 9.73
C GLU A 173 -2.49 10.06 8.93
N ALA A 174 -1.68 11.12 8.85
CA ALA A 174 -1.98 12.24 7.95
C ALA A 174 -1.98 11.82 6.47
N GLY A 175 -1.24 10.75 6.13
CA GLY A 175 -1.12 10.17 4.80
C GLY A 175 -2.09 9.01 4.50
N ILE A 176 -3.22 8.90 5.21
CA ILE A 176 -4.21 7.82 4.97
C ILE A 176 -4.58 7.74 3.48
N PRO A 177 -4.48 6.55 2.85
CA PRO A 177 -4.90 6.31 1.48
C PRO A 177 -6.37 6.68 1.26
N THR A 178 -6.66 7.28 0.12
CA THR A 178 -8.03 7.59 -0.27
C THR A 178 -8.80 6.30 -0.57
N GLY A 179 -10.03 6.18 -0.05
CA GLY A 179 -10.84 4.98 -0.22
C GLY A 179 -11.55 4.56 1.07
N PRO A 180 -11.95 3.27 1.19
CA PRO A 180 -12.63 2.75 2.36
C PRO A 180 -11.88 2.99 3.67
N LEU A 181 -10.54 2.92 3.65
CA LEU A 181 -9.70 3.18 4.84
C LEU A 181 -9.87 4.60 5.36
N LYS A 182 -9.86 5.64 4.51
CA LYS A 182 -10.07 7.03 4.94
C LYS A 182 -11.41 7.24 5.64
N ASN A 183 -12.44 6.52 5.22
CA ASN A 183 -13.78 6.66 5.77
C ASN A 183 -13.98 5.84 7.05
N GLY A 184 -13.41 4.63 7.11
CA GLY A 184 -13.56 3.73 8.26
C GLY A 184 -12.58 3.97 9.39
N PHE A 185 -11.40 4.51 9.10
CA PHE A 185 -10.32 4.66 10.06
C PHE A 185 -10.64 5.61 11.23
N PRO A 186 -11.17 6.83 11.00
CA PRO A 186 -11.55 7.72 12.11
C PRO A 186 -12.60 7.09 13.05
N CYS A 187 -13.48 6.24 12.51
CA CYS A 187 -14.48 5.51 13.31
C CYS A 187 -13.84 4.42 14.18
N LEU A 188 -12.69 3.87 13.79
CA LEU A 188 -11.97 2.82 14.51
C LEU A 188 -11.13 3.39 15.67
N GLU A 189 -10.50 4.55 15.46
CA GLU A 189 -9.73 5.28 16.47
C GLU A 189 -10.59 5.92 17.57
N SER A 190 -11.88 6.14 17.29
CA SER A 190 -12.84 6.68 18.26
C SER A 190 -13.20 5.70 19.39
N ARG A 191 -12.50 4.57 19.54
CA ARG A 191 -12.71 3.62 20.65
C ARG A 191 -12.06 4.15 21.95
N PRO A 192 -12.63 3.79 23.12
CA PRO A 192 -12.37 4.51 24.36
C PRO A 192 -10.90 4.43 24.73
N GLN A 193 -10.33 5.58 25.09
CA GLN A 193 -9.00 5.70 25.64
C GLN A 193 -8.86 4.67 26.76
N LEU A 194 -7.93 3.72 26.57
CA LEU A 194 -7.46 2.91 27.69
C LEU A 194 -6.93 3.90 28.72
N VAL A 195 -7.61 3.90 29.86
CA VAL A 195 -7.35 4.76 31.01
C VAL A 195 -5.85 4.80 31.26
N SER A 196 -5.28 6.01 31.22
CA SER A 196 -3.92 6.28 31.67
C SER A 196 -3.79 5.81 33.12
N LEU A 197 -2.99 4.76 33.32
CA LEU A 197 -2.48 4.38 34.64
C LEU A 197 -1.34 5.32 35.04
#